data_AF-A0A960B794-F1
#
_entry.id   AF-A0A960B794-F1
#
_cell.length_a   1.000
_cell.length_b   1.000
_cell.length_c   1.000
_cell.angle_alpha   90.00
_cell.angle_beta   90.00
_cell.angle_gamma   90.00
#
_symmetry.space_group_name_H-M   'P 1'
#
loop_
_entity.id
_entity.type
_entity.pdbx_description
1 polymer ?
#
loop_
_entity_poly.entity_id
_entity_poly.type
_entity_poly.pdbx_seq_one_letter_code
_entity_poly.pdbx_strand_id
1 'polypeptide(L)'
;MTVRFGRWLRIVVAISSLLLGASLVAVWVANLALTRTVDDTVDGEAVVNTMLVLGWVVIVLTGVVVLGLAVGAWLHRPLWARGVALVMAGMTLYWGWWLLDRRVDLFGMAALGADDAELYTRAEARLWTTLGIDVVAVLALLLGGVLLLRHREPELESEPEPDADVPGPEVADAETGPGAD
;
A
#
# COMPACT_ATOMS: atom_id res chain seq x y z
N MET A 1 -0.47 3.32 -25.16
CA MET A 1 -0.42 4.32 -24.06
C MET A 1 -0.79 3.72 -22.70
N THR A 2 -1.72 2.76 -22.63
CA THR A 2 -2.23 2.14 -21.40
C THR A 2 -1.18 1.50 -20.50
N VAL A 3 -0.20 0.77 -21.06
CA VAL A 3 0.86 0.08 -20.28
C VAL A 3 1.77 1.05 -19.51
N ARG A 4 2.22 2.13 -20.17
CA ARG A 4 3.06 3.16 -19.52
C ARG A 4 2.33 3.89 -18.40
N PHE A 5 1.04 4.16 -18.60
CA PHE A 5 0.19 4.80 -17.60
C PHE A 5 -0.08 3.88 -16.40
N GLY A 6 -0.39 2.60 -16.63
CA GLY A 6 -0.56 1.60 -15.57
C GLY A 6 0.70 1.40 -14.72
N ARG A 7 1.88 1.36 -15.36
CA ARG A 7 3.17 1.32 -14.65
C ARG A 7 3.43 2.57 -13.82
N TRP A 8 3.16 3.76 -14.36
CA TRP A 8 3.30 5.01 -13.62
C TRP A 8 2.38 5.06 -12.40
N LEU A 9 1.10 4.71 -12.58
CA LEU A 9 0.12 4.65 -11.50
C LEU A 9 0.54 3.69 -10.39
N ARG A 10 1.07 2.51 -10.74
CA ARG A 10 1.61 1.53 -9.79
C ARG A 10 2.75 2.11 -8.97
N ILE A 11 3.69 2.79 -9.60
CA ILE A 11 4.84 3.41 -8.92
C ILE A 11 4.35 4.51 -7.97
N VAL A 12 3.42 5.35 -8.39
CA VAL A 12 2.83 6.41 -7.54
C VAL A 12 2.19 5.79 -6.29
N VAL A 13 1.31 4.81 -6.46
CA VAL A 13 0.66 4.13 -5.31
C VAL A 13 1.69 3.46 -4.39
N ALA A 14 2.70 2.82 -4.96
CA ALA A 14 3.75 2.15 -4.18
C ALA A 14 4.56 3.14 -3.34
N ILE A 15 5.01 4.25 -3.94
CA ILE A 15 5.74 5.30 -3.25
C ILE A 15 4.86 5.96 -2.19
N SER A 16 3.60 6.29 -2.52
CA SER A 16 2.67 6.88 -1.57
C SER A 16 2.39 5.96 -0.38
N SER A 17 2.28 4.65 -0.59
CA SER A 17 2.13 3.66 0.50
C SER A 17 3.36 3.62 1.40
N LEU A 18 4.57 3.65 0.82
CA LEU A 18 5.82 3.68 1.58
C LEU A 18 5.94 4.96 2.42
N LEU A 19 5.66 6.11 1.79
CA LEU A 19 5.67 7.40 2.47
C LEU A 19 4.62 7.45 3.57
N LEU A 20 3.43 6.89 3.34
CA LEU A 20 2.37 6.85 4.34
C LEU A 20 2.83 6.04 5.56
N GLY A 21 3.38 4.84 5.36
CA GLY A 21 3.95 4.04 6.44
C GLY A 21 5.04 4.79 7.21
N ALA A 22 5.94 5.47 6.50
CA ALA A 22 6.99 6.28 7.13
C ALA A 22 6.42 7.47 7.94
N SER A 23 5.38 8.14 7.42
CA SER A 23 4.70 9.23 8.14
C SER A 23 4.03 8.75 9.42
N LEU A 24 3.42 7.56 9.42
CA LEU A 24 2.83 6.98 10.64
C LEU A 24 3.89 6.69 11.70
N VAL A 25 5.06 6.17 11.30
CA VAL A 25 6.20 6.00 12.21
C VAL A 25 6.67 7.35 12.75
N ALA A 26 6.76 8.38 11.89
CA ALA A 26 7.16 9.72 12.32
C ALA A 26 6.19 10.32 13.34
N VAL A 27 4.88 10.11 13.17
CA VAL A 27 3.86 10.52 14.16
C VAL A 27 4.10 9.85 15.51
N TRP A 28 4.36 8.53 15.53
CA TRP A 28 4.66 7.81 16.76
C TRP A 28 5.95 8.27 17.42
N VAL A 29 7.02 8.45 16.64
CA VAL A 29 8.31 8.97 17.14
C VAL A 29 8.12 10.35 17.75
N ALA A 30 7.39 11.23 17.09
CA ALA A 30 7.12 12.56 17.59
C ALA A 30 6.24 12.51 18.86
N ASN A 31 5.23 11.64 18.93
CA ASN A 31 4.40 11.48 20.13
C ASN A 31 5.19 10.95 21.34
N LEU A 32 6.08 9.98 21.11
CA LEU A 32 6.97 9.44 22.15
C LEU A 32 8.03 10.45 22.58
N ALA A 33 8.58 11.22 21.64
CA ALA A 33 9.52 12.30 21.94
C ALA A 33 8.87 13.33 22.86
N LEU A 34 7.64 13.77 22.54
CA LEU A 34 6.89 14.73 23.37
C LEU A 34 6.61 14.21 24.77
N THR A 35 6.35 12.91 24.92
CA THR A 35 6.16 12.30 26.24
C THR A 35 7.44 12.34 27.09
N ARG A 36 8.62 12.33 26.44
CA ARG A 36 9.93 12.37 27.12
C ARG A 36 10.50 13.79 27.28
N THR A 37 10.14 14.73 26.42
CA THR A 37 10.68 16.10 26.39
C THR A 37 9.76 17.13 27.03
N VAL A 38 8.90 16.73 27.98
CA VAL A 38 8.19 17.67 28.88
C VAL A 38 9.18 18.26 29.90
N ASP A 39 10.29 18.79 29.39
CA ASP A 39 11.16 19.75 30.05
C ASP A 39 10.98 21.06 29.26
N ASP A 40 10.94 22.20 29.95
CA ASP A 40 10.52 23.56 29.52
C ASP A 40 11.27 24.19 28.30
N THR A 41 11.93 23.39 27.47
CA THR A 41 12.83 23.80 26.38
C THR A 41 12.24 23.68 24.97
N VAL A 42 11.08 23.03 24.80
CA VAL A 42 10.46 22.82 23.48
C VAL A 42 9.32 23.80 23.25
N ASP A 43 9.44 24.66 22.23
CA ASP A 43 8.38 25.57 21.80
C ASP A 43 7.12 24.79 21.42
N GLY A 44 6.07 24.89 22.26
CA GLY A 44 4.81 24.17 22.06
C GLY A 44 4.13 24.46 20.71
N GLU A 45 4.34 25.66 20.14
CA GLU A 45 3.82 26.02 18.81
C GLU A 45 4.49 25.22 17.68
N ALA A 46 5.81 24.99 17.76
CA ALA A 46 6.53 24.19 16.77
C ALA A 46 6.06 22.73 16.80
N VAL A 47 5.75 22.20 17.97
CA VAL A 47 5.19 20.86 18.17
C VAL A 47 3.82 20.73 17.52
N VAL A 48 2.91 21.65 17.85
CA VAL A 48 1.55 21.65 17.29
C VAL A 48 1.58 21.76 15.78
N ASN A 49 2.41 22.66 15.24
CA ASN A 49 2.55 22.82 13.79
C ASN A 49 3.13 21.56 13.12
N THR A 50 4.14 20.92 13.73
CA THR A 50 4.70 19.67 13.21
C THR A 50 3.66 18.55 13.16
N MET A 51 2.88 18.40 14.23
CA MET A 51 1.79 17.42 14.28
C MET A 51 0.69 17.72 13.25
N LEU A 52 0.36 19.00 13.05
CA LEU A 52 -0.61 19.42 12.05
C LEU A 52 -0.13 19.10 10.63
N VAL A 53 1.13 19.39 10.32
CA VAL A 53 1.74 19.07 9.02
C VAL A 53 1.75 17.56 8.78
N LEU A 54 2.19 16.77 9.77
CA LEU A 54 2.17 15.31 9.68
C LEU A 54 0.76 14.76 9.44
N GLY A 55 -0.24 15.32 10.14
CA GLY A 55 -1.65 14.95 9.95
C GLY A 55 -2.13 15.19 8.51
N TRP A 56 -1.82 16.35 7.93
CA TRP A 56 -2.16 16.64 6.54
C TRP A 56 -1.43 15.73 5.55
N VAL A 57 -0.15 15.43 5.78
CA VAL A 57 0.62 14.49 4.95
C VAL A 57 -0.04 13.12 4.92
N VAL A 58 -0.46 12.59 6.07
CA VAL A 58 -1.16 11.29 6.18
C VAL A 58 -2.48 11.31 5.40
N ILE A 59 -3.27 12.38 5.50
CA ILE A 59 -4.53 12.54 4.78
C ILE A 59 -4.31 12.58 3.26
N VAL A 60 -3.35 13.40 2.80
CA VAL A 60 -3.07 13.55 1.37
C VAL A 60 -2.55 12.24 0.78
N LEU A 61 -1.60 11.58 1.43
CA LEU A 61 -1.05 10.29 0.98
C LEU A 61 -2.13 9.21 0.94
N THR A 62 -3.01 9.17 1.94
CA THR A 62 -4.20 8.31 1.94
C THR A 62 -5.06 8.55 0.70
N GLY A 63 -5.37 9.81 0.39
CA GLY A 63 -6.16 10.18 -0.78
C GLY A 63 -5.52 9.72 -2.08
N VAL A 64 -4.19 9.90 -2.22
CA VAL A 64 -3.43 9.44 -3.40
C VAL A 64 -3.48 7.92 -3.55
N VAL A 65 -3.29 7.17 -2.46
CA VAL A 65 -3.38 5.70 -2.49
C VAL A 65 -4.78 5.24 -2.89
N VAL A 66 -5.83 5.76 -2.24
CA VAL A 66 -7.21 5.38 -2.53
C VAL A 66 -7.58 5.71 -3.97
N LEU A 67 -7.27 6.92 -4.44
CA LEU A 67 -7.55 7.34 -5.81
C LEU A 67 -6.77 6.50 -6.81
N GLY A 68 -5.48 6.25 -6.55
CA GLY A 68 -4.65 5.42 -7.43
C GLY A 68 -5.14 3.98 -7.54
N LEU A 69 -5.62 3.40 -6.43
CA LEU A 69 -6.24 2.08 -6.42
C LEU A 69 -7.60 2.07 -7.14
N ALA A 70 -8.43 3.09 -6.94
CA ALA A 70 -9.73 3.22 -7.60
C ALA A 70 -9.59 3.37 -9.12
N VAL A 71 -8.71 4.27 -9.57
CA VAL A 71 -8.36 4.46 -10.99
C VAL A 71 -7.80 3.17 -11.56
N GLY A 72 -6.90 2.50 -10.83
CA GLY A 72 -6.35 1.23 -11.24
C GLY A 72 -7.41 0.14 -11.41
N ALA A 73 -8.35 0.02 -10.48
CA ALA A 73 -9.43 -0.96 -10.53
C ALA A 73 -10.40 -0.71 -11.70
N TRP A 74 -10.55 0.55 -12.11
CA TRP A 74 -11.40 0.95 -13.22
C TRP A 74 -10.74 0.71 -14.59
N LEU A 75 -9.44 0.95 -14.71
CA LEU A 75 -8.70 0.81 -15.98
C LEU A 75 -8.19 -0.61 -16.29
N HIS A 76 -7.86 -1.42 -15.28
CA HIS A 76 -7.33 -2.77 -15.47
C HIS A 76 -7.90 -3.73 -14.43
N ARG A 77 -8.90 -4.54 -14.80
CA ARG A 77 -9.15 -5.82 -14.10
C ARG A 77 -8.08 -6.81 -14.60
N PRO A 78 -7.13 -7.34 -13.81
CA PRO A 78 -7.17 -7.64 -12.37
C PRO A 78 -5.96 -7.08 -11.59
N LEU A 79 -6.15 -6.10 -10.72
CA LEU A 79 -5.11 -5.63 -9.79
C LEU A 79 -4.92 -6.55 -8.57
N TRP A 80 -4.73 -7.85 -8.81
CA TRP A 80 -4.28 -8.82 -7.79
C TRP A 80 -2.75 -8.85 -7.67
N ALA A 81 -2.07 -7.73 -7.95
CA ALA A 81 -0.66 -7.62 -7.60
C ALA A 81 -0.56 -7.81 -6.08
N ARG A 82 0.26 -8.78 -5.65
CA ARG A 82 0.40 -9.20 -4.24
C ARG A 82 0.56 -8.03 -3.25
N GLY A 83 1.10 -6.90 -3.71
CA GLY A 83 1.23 -5.69 -2.91
C GLY A 83 -0.08 -4.92 -2.66
N VAL A 84 -1.05 -4.90 -3.59
CA VAL A 84 -2.30 -4.13 -3.44
C VAL A 84 -3.10 -4.61 -2.23
N ALA A 85 -3.23 -5.93 -2.05
CA ALA A 85 -3.98 -6.50 -0.93
C ALA A 85 -3.38 -6.09 0.42
N LEU A 86 -2.04 -6.07 0.53
CA LEU A 86 -1.33 -5.64 1.73
C LEU A 86 -1.48 -4.14 1.98
N VAL A 87 -1.41 -3.31 0.94
CA VAL A 87 -1.69 -1.87 1.06
C VAL A 87 -3.12 -1.64 1.53
N MET A 88 -4.11 -2.31 0.93
CA MET A 88 -5.51 -2.23 1.34
C MET A 88 -5.73 -2.69 2.78
N ALA A 89 -5.09 -3.79 3.18
CA ALA A 89 -5.16 -4.29 4.55
C ALA A 89 -4.57 -3.27 5.54
N GLY A 90 -3.39 -2.71 5.25
CA GLY A 90 -2.76 -1.69 6.08
C GLY A 90 -3.63 -0.42 6.20
N MET A 91 -4.17 0.06 5.07
CA MET A 91 -5.09 1.19 5.03
C MET A 91 -6.36 0.94 5.86
N THR A 92 -6.99 -0.22 5.66
CA THR A 92 -8.23 -0.60 6.35
C THR A 92 -7.97 -0.74 7.84
N LEU A 93 -6.84 -1.33 8.22
CA LEU A 93 -6.49 -1.54 9.62
C LEU A 93 -6.24 -0.18 10.32
N TYR A 94 -5.43 0.69 9.72
CA TYR A 94 -5.13 2.01 10.28
C TYR A 94 -6.39 2.89 10.40
N TRP A 95 -7.10 3.12 9.29
CA TRP A 95 -8.29 3.98 9.29
C TRP A 95 -9.48 3.36 10.01
N GLY A 96 -9.64 2.04 9.92
CA GLY A 96 -10.67 1.29 10.62
C GLY A 96 -10.48 1.35 12.13
N TRP A 97 -9.24 1.16 12.61
CA TRP A 97 -8.93 1.33 14.02
C TRP A 97 -9.14 2.77 14.48
N TRP A 98 -8.63 3.76 13.74
CA TRP A 98 -8.82 5.16 14.06
C TRP A 98 -10.30 5.53 14.20
N LEU A 99 -11.15 5.04 13.28
CA LEU A 99 -12.58 5.29 13.32
C LEU A 99 -13.23 4.58 14.52
N LEU A 100 -12.84 3.34 14.79
CA LEU A 100 -13.37 2.55 15.88
C LEU A 100 -13.03 3.17 17.24
N ASP A 101 -11.76 3.49 17.48
CA ASP A 101 -11.28 4.12 18.72
C ASP A 101 -11.92 5.49 18.97
N ARG A 102 -12.25 6.24 17.90
CA ARG A 102 -12.87 7.56 18.00
C ARG A 102 -14.39 7.52 18.19
N ARG A 103 -15.06 6.46 17.74
CA ARG A 103 -16.53 6.36 17.74
C ARG A 103 -17.07 5.42 18.81
N VAL A 104 -16.27 4.47 19.25
CA VAL A 104 -16.64 3.47 20.24
C VAL A 104 -15.68 3.57 21.41
N ASP A 105 -16.22 3.74 22.61
CA ASP A 105 -15.41 3.71 23.84
C ASP A 105 -15.06 2.26 24.22
N LEU A 106 -14.12 1.68 23.46
CA LEU A 106 -13.69 0.30 23.63
C LEU A 106 -13.04 0.02 24.99
N PHE A 107 -12.47 1.05 25.61
CA PHE A 107 -11.71 0.95 26.87
C PHE A 107 -12.47 1.54 28.06
N GLY A 108 -13.70 2.01 27.88
CA GLY A 108 -14.53 2.57 28.94
C GLY A 108 -13.93 3.82 29.59
N MET A 109 -13.19 4.63 28.82
CA MET A 109 -12.47 5.81 29.30
C MET A 109 -13.41 6.99 29.56
N ALA A 110 -14.57 7.06 28.89
CA ALA A 110 -15.47 8.21 28.97
C ALA A 110 -16.18 8.34 30.34
N ALA A 111 -16.27 7.24 31.08
CA ALA A 111 -16.92 7.19 32.39
C ALA A 111 -15.98 7.49 33.57
N LEU A 112 -14.67 7.65 33.31
CA LEU A 112 -13.66 7.79 34.36
C LEU A 112 -13.31 9.27 34.61
N GLY A 113 -13.18 9.62 35.88
CA GLY A 113 -12.61 10.89 36.34
C GLY A 113 -11.09 10.85 36.36
N ALA A 114 -10.46 12.03 36.44
CA ALA A 114 -9.00 12.18 36.41
C ALA A 114 -8.27 11.46 37.56
N ASP A 115 -8.95 11.27 38.69
CA ASP A 115 -8.39 10.65 39.91
C ASP A 115 -8.66 9.14 40.00
N ASP A 116 -9.31 8.54 38.99
CA ASP A 116 -9.63 7.11 39.02
C ASP A 116 -8.37 6.25 38.84
N ALA A 117 -8.13 5.35 39.80
CA ALA A 117 -6.97 4.45 39.80
C ALA A 117 -6.89 3.55 38.54
N GLU A 118 -8.02 3.27 37.90
CA GLU A 118 -8.09 2.45 36.68
C GLU A 118 -7.75 3.24 35.40
N LEU A 119 -7.72 4.58 35.47
CA LEU A 119 -7.49 5.45 34.31
C LEU A 119 -6.12 5.16 33.68
N TYR A 120 -5.07 5.03 34.49
CA TYR A 120 -3.73 4.75 34.00
C TYR A 120 -3.66 3.40 33.27
N THR A 121 -4.14 2.33 33.89
CA THR A 121 -4.10 0.97 33.32
C THR A 121 -4.89 0.87 32.02
N ARG A 122 -6.05 1.51 31.92
CA ARG A 122 -6.87 1.52 30.70
C ARG A 122 -6.26 2.40 29.61
N ALA A 123 -5.69 3.55 29.97
CA ALA A 123 -4.95 4.40 29.04
C ALA A 123 -3.72 3.68 28.46
N GLU A 124 -2.99 2.95 29.31
CA GLU A 124 -1.87 2.11 28.89
C GLU A 124 -2.32 0.99 27.95
N ALA A 125 -3.40 0.27 28.29
CA ALA A 125 -3.96 -0.77 27.43
C ALA A 125 -4.39 -0.22 26.05
N ARG A 126 -5.05 0.95 26.02
CA ARG A 126 -5.42 1.64 24.79
C ARG A 126 -4.20 2.02 23.95
N LEU A 127 -3.17 2.57 24.60
CA LEU A 127 -1.92 2.96 23.94
C LEU A 127 -1.23 1.76 23.28
N TRP A 128 -1.03 0.67 24.01
CA TRP A 128 -0.36 -0.54 23.50
C TRP A 128 -1.17 -1.22 22.40
N THR A 129 -2.50 -1.26 22.54
CA THR A 129 -3.38 -1.82 21.50
C THR A 129 -3.28 -1.00 20.22
N THR A 130 -3.35 0.33 20.34
CA THR A 130 -3.22 1.24 19.19
C THR A 130 -1.86 1.12 18.53
N LEU A 131 -0.79 1.08 19.32
CA LEU A 131 0.57 0.90 18.82
C LEU A 131 0.73 -0.43 18.07
N GLY A 132 0.23 -1.53 18.63
CA GLY A 132 0.31 -2.85 18.00
C GLY A 132 -0.41 -2.88 16.65
N ILE A 133 -1.60 -2.29 16.58
CA ILE A 133 -2.37 -2.20 15.34
C ILE A 133 -1.68 -1.33 14.30
N ASP A 134 -1.16 -0.16 14.71
CA ASP A 134 -0.43 0.74 13.82
C ASP A 134 0.86 0.10 13.30
N VAL A 135 1.59 -0.65 14.13
CA VAL A 135 2.78 -1.41 13.69
C VAL A 135 2.41 -2.40 12.60
N VAL A 136 1.34 -3.19 12.80
CA VAL A 136 0.88 -4.15 11.78
C VAL A 136 0.44 -3.43 10.51
N ALA A 137 -0.26 -2.31 10.63
CA ALA A 137 -0.70 -1.51 9.50
C ALA A 137 0.50 -0.94 8.71
N VAL A 138 1.49 -0.37 9.40
CA VAL A 138 2.74 0.12 8.80
C VAL A 138 3.48 -1.00 8.09
N LEU A 139 3.66 -2.17 8.71
CA LEU A 139 4.32 -3.30 8.08
C LEU A 139 3.59 -3.74 6.80
N ALA A 140 2.26 -3.77 6.82
CA ALA A 140 1.46 -4.08 5.64
C ALA A 140 1.62 -3.03 4.53
N LEU A 141 1.62 -1.74 4.86
CA LEU A 141 1.83 -0.64 3.91
C LEU A 141 3.23 -0.68 3.29
N LEU A 142 4.27 -0.91 4.10
CA LEU A 142 5.65 -0.99 3.65
C LEU A 142 5.87 -2.20 2.75
N LEU A 143 5.45 -3.38 3.21
CA LEU A 143 5.59 -4.62 2.43
C LEU A 143 4.76 -4.55 1.14
N GLY A 144 3.54 -4.02 1.21
CA GLY A 144 2.68 -3.80 0.06
C GLY A 144 3.33 -2.88 -0.97
N GLY A 145 3.88 -1.74 -0.53
CA GLY A 145 4.62 -0.81 -1.39
C GLY A 145 5.85 -1.44 -2.04
N VAL A 146 6.67 -2.17 -1.28
CA VAL A 146 7.85 -2.89 -1.81
C VAL A 146 7.43 -3.95 -2.84
N LEU A 147 6.38 -4.72 -2.59
CA LEU A 147 5.88 -5.73 -3.52
C LEU A 147 5.32 -5.11 -4.80
N LEU A 148 4.68 -3.93 -4.71
CA LEU A 148 4.24 -3.18 -5.90
C LEU A 148 5.42 -2.70 -6.75
N LEU A 149 6.51 -2.24 -6.14
CA LEU A 149 7.73 -1.85 -6.86
C LEU A 149 8.43 -3.05 -7.50
N ARG A 150 8.43 -4.20 -6.83
CA ARG A 150 9.06 -5.44 -7.32
C ARG A 150 8.22 -6.21 -8.34
N HIS A 151 6.98 -5.81 -8.57
CA HIS A 151 6.12 -6.49 -9.54
C HIS A 151 6.65 -6.26 -10.96
N ARG A 152 7.22 -7.32 -11.55
CA ARG A 152 7.49 -7.39 -12.99
C ARG A 152 6.19 -7.79 -13.67
N GLU A 153 5.78 -7.01 -14.67
CA GLU A 153 4.73 -7.44 -15.59
C GLU A 153 5.20 -8.75 -16.22
N PRO A 154 4.41 -9.84 -16.21
CA PRO A 154 4.74 -10.99 -17.03
C PRO A 154 4.88 -10.48 -18.46
N GLU A 155 6.05 -10.72 -19.07
CA GLU A 155 6.20 -10.54 -20.51
C GLU A 155 5.05 -11.32 -21.13
N LEU A 156 4.14 -10.62 -21.80
CA LEU A 156 3.24 -11.26 -22.74
C LEU A 156 4.17 -12.00 -23.69
N GLU A 157 4.16 -13.31 -23.57
CA GLU A 157 4.82 -14.27 -24.43
C GLU A 157 4.61 -13.75 -25.86
N SER A 158 5.68 -13.19 -26.44
CA SER A 158 5.70 -12.83 -27.85
C SER A 158 5.23 -14.09 -28.56
N GLU A 159 4.09 -14.02 -29.26
CA GLU A 159 3.66 -15.13 -30.11
C GLU A 159 4.90 -15.61 -30.88
N PRO A 160 5.23 -16.91 -30.85
CA PRO A 160 6.40 -17.39 -31.56
C PRO A 160 6.25 -16.94 -33.01
N GLU A 161 7.19 -16.10 -33.46
CA GLU A 161 7.32 -15.74 -34.86
C GLU A 161 7.28 -17.07 -35.63
N PRO A 162 6.33 -17.28 -36.54
CA PRO A 162 6.29 -18.52 -37.29
C PRO A 162 7.61 -18.56 -38.08
N ASP A 163 8.47 -19.53 -37.75
CA ASP A 163 9.75 -19.77 -38.41
C ASP A 163 9.56 -19.63 -39.92
N ALA A 164 10.04 -18.52 -40.48
CA ALA A 164 10.03 -18.26 -41.91
C ALA A 164 11.16 -19.03 -42.63
N ASP A 165 11.46 -20.24 -42.15
CA ASP A 165 12.56 -21.07 -42.62
C ASP A 165 12.26 -22.57 -42.46
N VAL A 166 11.01 -22.97 -42.68
CA VAL A 166 10.69 -24.37 -43.01
C VAL A 166 10.74 -24.50 -44.53
N PRO A 167 11.77 -25.16 -45.12
CA PRO A 167 11.74 -25.51 -46.52
C PRO A 167 10.59 -26.51 -46.71
N GLY A 168 9.59 -26.12 -47.49
CA GLY A 168 8.51 -27.02 -47.89
C GLY A 168 9.07 -28.26 -48.59
N PRO A 169 8.42 -29.43 -48.47
CA PRO A 169 8.91 -30.66 -49.08
C PRO A 169 9.05 -30.48 -50.59
N GLU A 170 10.24 -30.79 -51.06
CA GLU A 170 10.66 -30.91 -52.45
C GLU A 170 9.58 -31.63 -53.26
N VAL A 171 9.04 -30.93 -54.27
CA VAL A 171 8.05 -31.49 -55.19
C VAL A 171 8.78 -32.56 -55.99
N ALA A 172 8.54 -33.83 -55.66
CA ALA A 172 9.06 -34.93 -56.45
C ALA A 172 8.45 -34.86 -57.85
N ASP A 173 9.29 -34.51 -58.83
CA ASP A 173 8.99 -34.59 -60.24
C ASP A 173 8.45 -35.99 -60.56
N ALA A 174 7.18 -36.05 -60.96
CA ALA A 174 6.61 -37.27 -61.53
C ALA A 174 7.22 -37.46 -62.91
N GLU A 175 8.27 -38.28 -62.98
CA GLU A 175 8.84 -38.75 -64.23
C GLU A 175 7.75 -39.39 -65.11
N THR A 176 7.74 -38.90 -66.34
CA THR A 176 7.15 -39.50 -67.54
C THR A 176 7.41 -40.99 -67.66
N GLY A 177 6.34 -41.78 -67.85
CA GLY A 177 6.37 -43.15 -68.35
C GLY A 177 5.47 -43.30 -69.58
N PRO A 178 5.91 -43.98 -70.66
CA PRO A 178 5.32 -43.92 -71.99
C PRO A 178 4.12 -44.88 -72.16
N GLY A 179 3.34 -44.65 -73.23
CA GLY A 179 2.01 -45.23 -73.43
C GLY A 179 1.95 -46.70 -73.82
N ALA A 180 0.71 -47.22 -73.93
CA ALA A 180 0.26 -48.20 -74.92
C ALA A 180 -1.24 -48.46 -74.74
N ASP A 181 -1.94 -48.38 -75.87
CA ASP A 181 -3.21 -49.00 -76.30
C ASP A 181 -4.55 -48.61 -75.65
#